data_AF-A0A4Q5Z3V9-F1
#
_entry.id   AF-A0A4Q5Z3V9-F1
#
_cell.length_a   1.000
_cell.length_b   1.000
_cell.length_c   1.000
_cell.angle_alpha   90.00
_cell.angle_beta   90.00
_cell.angle_gamma   90.00
#
_symmetry.space_group_name_H-M   'P 1'
#
loop_
_entity.id
_entity.type
_entity.pdbx_description
1 polymer ?
#
loop_
_entity_poly.entity_id
_entity_poly.type
_entity_poly.pdbx_seq_one_letter_code
_entity_poly.pdbx_strand_id
1 'polypeptide(L)'
;MKSFLDRIIWNNTIESYLWTIGIVLFVLLLNKFISKYLAKIIARLFRRWLKNYDKQKFTELIVYPLGTFLVISVCIIAFYQLNYPDPLKYKLYKYSLQQIVLALAIALQILAFTWLLLRVVDFIASVLELRANHTPSPGDNQLILFFRDFIKVIIGVIGIIVVLNQAFNYNVSTLLTGLSIVGAAVALALRESLENLIASFVIFFDKPFTAGDFVKVQTVAGTVERIGLRSTRIRTADKSYVTVPNKQMVDSILDNVSRRSQIRGEINLNIHLETSTVKINELVTEIKRYLSTIPEIQSQNVLFNDIRVQAYIVFIEFFTPPIAWGLFTDIKQRINFHILQTMDRLEIKIASEGKDLAILP
;
A
#
# COMPACT_ATOMS: atom_id res chain seq x y z
N MET A 1 12.30 22.82 72.86
CA MET A 1 13.48 22.53 72.02
C MET A 1 12.96 22.40 70.60
N LYS A 2 13.21 23.35 69.69
CA LYS A 2 12.81 23.16 68.28
C LYS A 2 13.55 21.91 67.78
N SER A 3 12.83 20.93 67.24
CA SER A 3 13.45 19.71 66.74
C SER A 3 14.49 20.12 65.68
N PHE A 4 15.63 19.43 65.61
CA PHE A 4 16.63 19.67 64.56
C PHE A 4 16.00 19.67 63.16
N LEU A 5 14.93 18.88 62.98
CA LEU A 5 14.14 18.76 61.76
C LEU A 5 13.36 20.04 61.38
N ASP A 6 12.94 20.85 62.36
CA ASP A 6 12.17 22.09 62.15
C ASP A 6 13.07 23.28 61.80
N ARG A 7 14.40 23.08 61.78
CA ARG A 7 15.33 24.15 61.46
C ARG A 7 15.15 24.55 60.00
N ILE A 8 14.85 25.83 59.77
CA ILE A 8 14.67 26.37 58.42
C ILE A 8 16.03 26.74 57.87
N ILE A 9 16.40 26.14 56.73
CA ILE A 9 17.57 26.50 55.94
C ILE A 9 17.04 26.86 54.55
N TRP A 10 17.30 28.07 54.07
CA TRP A 10 16.92 28.48 52.71
C TRP A 10 15.41 28.25 52.44
N ASN A 11 14.56 28.78 53.31
CA ASN A 11 13.09 28.72 53.24
C ASN A 11 12.45 27.31 53.25
N ASN A 12 13.22 26.24 53.49
CA ASN A 12 12.71 24.89 53.73
C ASN A 12 13.16 24.36 55.09
N THR A 13 12.38 23.47 55.69
CA THR A 13 12.82 22.71 56.86
C THR A 13 13.87 21.68 56.46
N ILE A 14 14.76 21.30 57.39
CA ILE A 14 15.69 20.18 57.19
C ILE A 14 14.91 18.90 56.84
N GLU A 15 13.73 18.71 57.43
CA GLU A 15 12.81 17.64 57.08
C GLU A 15 12.47 17.59 55.58
N SER A 16 12.12 18.72 54.96
CA SER A 16 11.78 18.75 53.52
C SER A 16 12.95 18.35 52.63
N TYR A 17 14.18 18.79 52.94
CA TYR A 17 15.37 18.35 52.18
C TYR A 17 15.65 16.86 52.36
N LEU A 18 15.50 16.33 53.58
CA LEU A 18 15.66 14.91 53.85
C LEU A 18 14.60 14.08 53.11
N TRP A 19 13.36 14.56 53.03
CA TRP A 19 12.32 13.93 52.22
C TRP A 19 12.64 13.95 50.72
N THR A 20 13.05 15.09 50.15
CA THR A 20 13.40 15.16 48.72
C THR A 20 14.59 14.27 48.39
N ILE A 21 15.67 14.32 49.17
CA ILE A 21 16.84 13.45 48.98
C ILE A 21 16.44 11.97 49.16
N GLY A 22 15.62 11.68 50.17
CA GLY A 22 15.08 10.35 50.43
C GLY A 22 14.27 9.82 49.26
N ILE A 23 13.37 10.61 48.69
CA ILE A 23 12.56 10.27 47.51
C ILE A 23 13.46 10.02 46.29
N VAL A 24 14.43 10.91 46.02
CA VAL A 24 15.35 10.77 44.88
C VAL A 24 16.19 9.50 45.01
N LEU A 25 16.80 9.25 46.17
CA LEU A 25 17.58 8.04 46.42
C LEU A 25 16.72 6.77 46.34
N PHE A 26 15.51 6.83 46.91
CA PHE A 26 14.56 5.73 46.86
C PHE A 26 14.17 5.39 45.42
N VAL A 27 13.88 6.39 44.60
CA VAL A 27 13.50 6.23 43.19
C VAL A 27 14.68 5.72 42.35
N LEU A 28 15.90 6.22 42.59
CA LEU A 28 17.11 5.71 41.92
C LEU A 28 17.38 4.24 42.26
N LEU A 29 17.16 3.85 43.52
CA LEU A 29 17.28 2.45 43.96
C LEU A 29 16.16 1.60 43.37
N LEU A 30 14.93 2.11 43.38
CA LEU A 30 13.78 1.45 42.78
C LEU A 30 13.85 1.35 41.27
N ASN A 31 14.63 2.18 40.57
CA ASN A 31 14.73 2.15 39.11
C ASN A 31 15.03 0.72 38.60
N LYS A 32 15.96 0.01 39.24
CA LYS A 32 16.27 -1.39 38.90
C LYS A 32 15.07 -2.34 39.10
N PHE A 33 14.24 -2.10 40.12
CA PHE A 33 13.04 -2.89 40.40
C PHE A 33 11.88 -2.52 39.47
N ILE A 34 11.62 -1.22 39.27
CA ILE A 34 10.62 -0.65 38.36
C ILE A 34 10.89 -1.15 36.95
N SER A 35 12.13 -1.04 36.46
CA SER A 35 12.56 -1.60 35.19
C SER A 35 12.21 -3.10 35.09
N LYS A 36 12.64 -3.93 36.05
CA LYS A 36 12.33 -5.39 36.02
C LYS A 36 10.83 -5.68 36.05
N TYR A 37 10.04 -4.91 36.78
CA TYR A 37 8.60 -5.09 36.90
C TYR A 37 7.87 -4.68 35.62
N LEU A 38 8.19 -3.50 35.08
CA LEU A 38 7.69 -3.02 33.79
C LEU A 38 8.04 -3.98 32.67
N ALA A 39 9.26 -4.53 32.66
CA ALA A 39 9.68 -5.56 31.72
C ALA A 39 8.72 -6.76 31.74
N LYS A 40 8.35 -7.25 32.92
CA LYS A 40 7.42 -8.38 33.08
C LYS A 40 6.02 -8.04 32.58
N ILE A 41 5.50 -6.85 32.89
CA ILE A 41 4.17 -6.40 32.45
C ILE A 41 4.12 -6.29 30.93
N ILE A 42 5.07 -5.55 30.35
CA ILE A 42 5.12 -5.32 28.91
C ILE A 42 5.36 -6.65 28.18
N ALA A 43 6.25 -7.51 28.69
CA ALA A 43 6.46 -8.84 28.11
C ALA A 43 5.21 -9.74 28.19
N ARG A 44 4.37 -9.56 29.21
CA ARG A 44 3.08 -10.28 29.34
C ARG A 44 2.07 -9.76 28.31
N LEU A 45 1.94 -8.43 28.16
CA LEU A 45 1.04 -7.81 27.19
C LEU A 45 1.42 -8.16 25.75
N PHE A 46 2.72 -8.09 25.44
CA PHE A 46 3.25 -8.37 24.12
C PHE A 46 3.79 -9.80 23.96
N ARG A 47 3.33 -10.75 24.79
CA ARG A 47 3.83 -12.14 24.78
C ARG A 47 3.70 -12.81 23.41
N ARG A 48 2.62 -12.50 22.67
CA ARG A 48 2.41 -13.00 21.29
C ARG A 48 3.47 -12.48 20.32
N TRP A 49 4.00 -11.29 20.57
CA TRP A 49 4.99 -10.64 19.72
C TRP A 49 6.43 -10.96 20.13
N LEU A 50 6.66 -11.24 21.41
CA LEU A 50 7.96 -11.46 22.03
C LEU A 50 8.35 -12.94 22.19
N LYS A 51 7.55 -13.89 21.69
CA LYS A 51 7.67 -15.34 21.98
C LYS A 51 9.08 -15.92 21.68
N ASN A 52 9.79 -15.34 20.72
CA ASN A 52 11.16 -15.72 20.33
C ASN A 52 12.15 -14.53 20.34
N TYR A 53 11.79 -13.42 20.99
CA TYR A 53 12.60 -12.20 20.96
C TYR A 53 13.60 -12.19 22.13
N ASP A 54 14.80 -11.67 21.87
CA ASP A 54 15.87 -11.57 22.86
C ASP A 54 15.46 -10.68 24.04
N LYS A 55 15.37 -11.30 25.22
CA LYS A 55 15.00 -10.62 26.48
C LYS A 55 15.99 -9.52 26.85
N GLN A 56 17.27 -9.67 26.50
CA GLN A 56 18.28 -8.66 26.79
C GLN A 56 18.04 -7.41 25.94
N LYS A 57 17.92 -7.55 24.61
CA LYS A 57 17.58 -6.43 23.71
C LYS A 57 16.28 -5.73 24.09
N PHE A 58 15.25 -6.49 24.50
CA PHE A 58 14.00 -5.91 24.96
C PHE A 58 14.19 -5.03 26.20
N THR A 59 15.01 -5.49 27.15
CA THR A 59 15.33 -4.74 28.36
C THR A 59 16.11 -3.46 28.01
N GLU A 60 17.07 -3.56 27.09
CA GLU A 60 17.89 -2.45 26.66
C GLU A 60 17.11 -1.37 25.89
N LEU A 61 16.19 -1.77 25.02
CA LEU A 61 15.46 -0.85 24.13
C LEU A 61 14.16 -0.30 24.74
N ILE A 62 13.52 -1.00 25.67
CA ILE A 62 12.23 -0.54 26.22
C ILE A 62 12.37 -0.19 27.69
N VAL A 63 12.97 -1.09 28.46
CA VAL A 63 12.87 -1.06 29.92
C VAL A 63 13.80 -0.03 30.54
N TYR A 64 15.06 0.04 30.11
CA TYR A 64 15.97 1.07 30.62
C TYR A 64 15.55 2.49 30.20
N PRO A 65 15.16 2.76 28.93
CA PRO A 65 14.69 4.09 28.55
C PRO A 65 13.45 4.54 29.29
N LEU A 66 12.50 3.64 29.51
CA LEU A 66 11.29 3.92 30.27
C LEU A 66 11.62 4.19 31.74
N GLY A 67 12.49 3.38 32.34
CA GLY A 67 12.97 3.58 33.71
C GLY A 67 13.64 4.94 33.89
N THR A 68 14.59 5.30 33.00
CA THR A 68 15.26 6.61 33.02
C THR A 68 14.27 7.77 32.90
N PHE A 69 13.32 7.69 31.95
CA PHE A 69 12.28 8.72 31.81
C PHE A 69 11.45 8.89 33.10
N LEU A 70 11.02 7.78 33.71
CA LEU A 70 10.23 7.81 34.96
C LEU A 70 11.04 8.34 36.14
N VAL A 71 12.31 7.94 36.28
CA VAL A 71 13.19 8.46 37.33
C VAL A 71 13.35 9.97 37.20
N ILE A 72 13.61 10.47 35.99
CA ILE A 72 13.73 11.92 35.76
C ILE A 72 12.40 12.60 36.10
N SER A 73 11.25 12.04 35.71
CA SER A 73 9.93 12.61 36.05
C SER A 73 9.75 12.76 37.56
N VAL A 74 10.04 11.70 38.31
CA VAL A 74 9.84 11.70 39.76
C VAL A 74 10.85 12.61 40.45
N CYS A 75 12.10 12.66 39.98
CA CYS A 75 13.08 13.64 40.46
C CYS A 75 12.55 15.07 40.27
N ILE A 76 12.05 15.41 39.09
CA ILE A 76 11.50 16.75 38.81
C ILE A 76 10.33 17.07 39.75
N ILE A 77 9.39 16.12 39.94
CA ILE A 77 8.27 16.28 40.87
C ILE A 77 8.77 16.49 42.31
N ALA A 78 9.76 15.72 42.75
CA ALA A 78 10.34 15.82 44.09
C ALA A 78 11.05 17.17 44.32
N PHE A 79 11.75 17.68 43.32
CA PHE A 79 12.36 19.01 43.36
C PHE A 79 11.33 20.15 43.28
N TYR A 80 10.16 19.92 42.67
CA TYR A 80 9.08 20.91 42.63
C TYR A 80 8.42 21.15 44.00
N GLN A 81 8.53 20.20 44.94
CA GLN A 81 7.97 20.32 46.28
C GLN A 81 8.81 21.21 47.23
N LEU A 82 10.03 21.59 46.86
CA LEU A 82 10.90 22.46 47.65
C LEU A 82 10.58 23.95 47.40
N ASN A 83 10.52 24.75 48.46
CA ASN A 83 10.36 26.19 48.39
C ASN A 83 11.71 26.86 48.10
N TYR A 84 11.86 27.47 46.93
CA TYR A 84 13.14 28.09 46.56
C TYR A 84 13.37 29.39 47.36
N PRO A 85 14.51 29.55 48.08
CA PRO A 85 14.84 30.76 48.84
C PRO A 85 14.97 32.02 47.98
N ASP A 86 14.67 33.19 48.55
CA ASP A 86 14.74 34.51 47.90
C ASP A 86 16.06 34.86 47.18
N PRO A 87 17.27 34.48 47.65
CA PRO A 87 18.51 34.68 46.87
C PRO A 87 18.57 33.90 45.54
N LEU A 88 17.75 32.85 45.31
CA LEU A 88 17.65 32.24 43.98
C LEU A 88 16.83 33.08 42.98
N LYS A 89 16.30 34.22 43.43
CA LYS A 89 15.70 35.27 42.61
C LYS A 89 16.74 36.29 42.10
N TYR A 90 18.03 36.15 42.42
CA TYR A 90 19.07 36.93 41.75
C TYR A 90 18.98 36.66 40.25
N LYS A 91 18.67 37.74 39.51
CA LYS A 91 18.59 37.68 38.06
C LYS A 91 20.01 37.62 37.52
N LEU A 92 20.42 36.47 36.98
CA LEU A 92 21.56 36.43 36.09
C LEU A 92 21.06 36.92 34.74
N TYR A 93 21.43 38.14 34.35
CA TYR A 93 20.80 38.88 33.25
C TYR A 93 19.28 39.12 33.46
N LYS A 94 18.43 38.39 32.70
CA LYS A 94 16.97 38.57 32.62
C LYS A 94 16.18 37.40 33.25
N TYR A 95 16.84 36.29 33.55
CA TYR A 95 16.21 35.05 34.02
C TYR A 95 16.58 34.79 35.48
N SER A 96 15.63 34.27 36.27
CA SER A 96 15.95 33.79 37.62
C SER A 96 16.64 32.43 37.57
N LEU A 97 17.45 32.10 38.57
CA LEU A 97 18.09 30.79 38.64
C LEU A 97 17.03 29.66 38.65
N GLN A 98 15.89 29.90 39.31
CA GLN A 98 14.75 28.99 39.31
C GLN A 98 14.20 28.72 37.90
N GLN A 99 14.08 29.75 37.05
CA GLN A 99 13.62 29.59 35.66
C GLN A 99 14.62 28.75 34.84
N ILE A 100 15.92 28.97 35.03
CA ILE A 100 16.96 28.22 34.33
C ILE A 100 16.94 26.74 34.75
N VAL A 101 16.84 26.46 36.06
CA VAL A 101 16.75 25.09 36.58
C VAL A 101 15.50 24.38 36.07
N LEU A 102 14.35 25.06 36.08
CA LEU A 102 13.10 24.51 35.57
C LEU A 102 13.16 24.24 34.06
N ALA A 103 13.72 25.17 33.28
CA ALA A 103 13.94 24.99 31.84
C ALA A 103 14.81 23.76 31.56
N LEU A 104 15.93 23.62 32.26
CA LEU A 104 16.83 22.46 32.12
C LEU A 104 16.14 21.15 32.52
N ALA A 105 15.36 21.15 33.61
CA ALA A 105 14.59 19.99 34.02
C ALA A 105 13.57 19.56 32.95
N ILE A 106 12.79 20.52 32.41
CA ILE A 106 11.83 20.27 31.34
C ILE A 106 12.55 19.76 30.08
N ALA A 107 13.68 20.38 29.70
CA ALA A 107 14.48 19.93 28.55
C ALA A 107 14.97 18.49 28.73
N LEU A 108 15.53 18.15 29.90
CA LEU A 108 15.98 16.80 30.22
C LEU A 108 14.82 15.78 30.16
N GLN A 109 13.64 16.15 30.66
CA GLN A 109 12.45 15.30 30.59
C GLN A 109 12.03 15.00 29.16
N ILE A 110 11.99 16.03 28.31
CA ILE A 110 11.63 15.90 26.90
C ILE A 110 12.68 15.07 26.17
N LEU A 111 13.97 15.33 26.38
CA LEU A 111 15.06 14.55 25.78
C LEU A 111 15.01 13.08 26.19
N ALA A 112 14.74 12.79 27.47
CA ALA A 112 14.56 11.42 27.96
C ALA A 112 13.35 10.74 27.30
N PHE A 113 12.25 11.47 27.11
CA PHE A 113 11.07 10.95 26.42
C PHE A 113 11.32 10.70 24.93
N THR A 114 11.95 11.65 24.23
CA THR A 114 12.37 11.50 22.84
C THR A 114 13.29 10.30 22.70
N TRP A 115 14.26 10.14 23.59
CA TRP A 115 15.15 8.98 23.61
C TRP A 115 14.37 7.65 23.80
N LEU A 116 13.41 7.61 24.72
CA LEU A 116 12.49 6.47 24.87
C LEU A 116 11.77 6.15 23.56
N LEU A 117 11.17 7.15 22.91
CA LEU A 117 10.47 6.94 21.63
C LEU A 117 11.41 6.41 20.53
N LEU A 118 12.62 6.95 20.41
CA LEU A 118 13.62 6.46 19.45
C LEU A 118 13.99 4.99 19.70
N ARG A 119 14.09 4.59 20.97
CA ARG A 119 14.38 3.20 21.35
C ARG A 119 13.19 2.26 21.14
N VAL A 120 11.96 2.76 21.31
CA VAL A 120 10.75 2.03 20.92
C VAL A 120 10.74 1.77 19.41
N VAL A 121 11.15 2.74 18.59
CA VAL A 121 11.28 2.54 17.13
C VAL A 121 12.35 1.50 16.80
N ASP A 122 13.52 1.55 17.45
CA ASP A 122 14.57 0.53 17.30
C ASP A 122 14.04 -0.87 17.68
N PHE A 123 13.27 -0.97 18.75
CA PHE A 123 12.64 -2.21 19.18
C PHE A 123 11.65 -2.74 18.13
N ILE A 124 10.72 -1.90 17.67
CA ILE A 124 9.73 -2.29 16.65
C ILE A 124 10.44 -2.77 15.38
N ALA A 125 11.44 -2.03 14.90
CA ALA A 125 12.21 -2.40 13.72
C ALA A 125 12.90 -3.76 13.90
N SER A 126 13.56 -3.99 15.04
CA SER A 126 14.21 -5.28 15.31
C SER A 126 13.23 -6.46 15.41
N VAL A 127 12.01 -6.23 15.92
CA VAL A 127 10.95 -7.25 15.94
C VAL A 127 10.47 -7.58 14.52
N LEU A 128 10.34 -6.55 13.67
CA LEU A 128 9.95 -6.73 12.27
C LEU A 128 11.05 -7.45 11.47
N GLU A 129 12.33 -7.09 11.66
CA GLU A 129 13.47 -7.75 11.01
C GLU A 129 13.56 -9.24 11.37
N LEU A 130 13.36 -9.60 12.63
CA LEU A 130 13.36 -11.00 13.06
C LEU A 130 12.24 -11.81 12.40
N ARG A 131 11.08 -11.20 12.12
CA ARG A 131 9.99 -11.86 11.39
C ARG A 131 10.25 -11.93 9.89
N ALA A 132 10.82 -10.87 9.31
CA ALA A 132 11.15 -10.79 7.90
C ALA A 132 12.23 -11.82 7.50
N ASN A 133 13.21 -12.09 8.38
CA ASN A 133 14.26 -13.10 8.14
C ASN A 133 13.74 -14.54 8.00
N HIS A 134 12.50 -14.83 8.40
CA HIS A 134 11.84 -16.12 8.14
C HIS A 134 11.14 -16.17 6.76
N THR A 135 11.21 -15.09 5.98
CA THR A 135 10.61 -14.95 4.65
C THR A 135 11.73 -14.77 3.61
N PRO A 136 11.73 -15.49 2.47
CA PRO A 136 12.85 -15.50 1.51
C PRO A 136 12.97 -14.23 0.64
N SER A 137 12.58 -13.06 1.14
CA SER A 137 12.61 -11.77 0.43
C SER A 137 13.73 -10.87 0.96
N PRO A 138 14.85 -10.68 0.24
CA PRO A 138 15.94 -9.80 0.67
C PRO A 138 15.54 -8.32 0.79
N GLY A 139 14.46 -7.91 0.11
CA GLY A 139 14.01 -6.51 0.06
C GLY A 139 13.29 -6.03 1.32
N ASP A 140 12.72 -6.94 2.11
CA ASP A 140 11.86 -6.57 3.25
C ASP A 140 12.67 -5.89 4.37
N ASN A 141 13.92 -6.32 4.58
CA ASN A 141 14.80 -5.74 5.58
C ASN A 141 15.22 -4.30 5.24
N GLN A 142 15.42 -3.98 3.96
CA GLN A 142 15.79 -2.62 3.55
C GLN A 142 14.66 -1.62 3.82
N LEU A 143 13.41 -2.02 3.59
CA LEU A 143 12.24 -1.18 3.90
C LEU A 143 12.12 -0.92 5.40
N ILE A 144 12.32 -1.94 6.23
CA ILE A 144 12.27 -1.79 7.69
C ILE A 144 13.34 -0.80 8.18
N LEU A 145 14.57 -0.92 7.69
CA LEU A 145 15.65 0.01 8.03
C LEU A 145 15.35 1.44 7.59
N PHE A 146 14.84 1.62 6.36
CA PHE A 146 14.45 2.93 5.84
C PHE A 146 13.38 3.58 6.73
N PHE A 147 12.29 2.87 7.05
CA PHE A 147 11.23 3.41 7.89
C PHE A 147 11.68 3.66 9.34
N ARG A 148 12.55 2.81 9.88
CA ARG A 148 13.17 3.03 11.20
C ARG A 148 13.88 4.38 11.23
N ASP A 149 14.78 4.61 10.28
CA ASP A 149 15.61 5.81 10.27
C ASP A 149 14.77 7.05 9.93
N PHE A 150 13.81 6.93 9.01
CA PHE A 150 12.87 8.00 8.68
C PHE A 150 12.01 8.45 9.88
N ILE A 151 11.41 7.51 10.61
CA ILE A 151 10.61 7.82 11.80
C ILE A 151 11.48 8.42 12.90
N LYS A 152 12.73 7.96 13.07
CA LYS A 152 13.67 8.52 14.06
C LYS A 152 14.01 9.98 13.74
N VAL A 153 14.19 10.33 12.47
CA VAL A 153 14.40 11.73 12.06
C VAL A 153 13.18 12.58 12.44
N ILE A 154 11.96 12.12 12.14
CA ILE A 154 10.72 12.84 12.51
C ILE A 154 10.63 13.04 14.03
N ILE A 155 10.83 11.98 14.82
CA ILE A 155 10.78 12.04 16.28
C ILE A 155 11.86 12.99 16.83
N GLY A 156 13.07 12.96 16.26
CA GLY A 156 14.16 13.85 16.65
C GLY A 156 13.84 15.33 16.38
N VAL A 157 13.33 15.65 15.19
CA VAL A 157 12.92 17.01 14.82
C VAL A 157 11.81 17.51 15.74
N ILE A 158 10.77 16.70 15.98
CA ILE A 158 9.69 17.04 16.91
C ILE A 158 10.25 17.25 18.33
N GLY A 159 11.14 16.37 18.79
CA GLY A 159 11.79 16.49 20.10
C GLY A 159 12.52 17.82 20.27
N ILE A 160 13.30 18.24 19.26
CA ILE A 160 14.02 19.53 19.27
C ILE A 160 13.03 20.70 19.36
N ILE A 161 11.96 20.68 18.56
CA ILE A 161 10.93 21.74 18.56
C ILE A 161 10.24 21.83 19.92
N VAL A 162 9.88 20.70 20.51
CA VAL A 162 9.22 20.64 21.82
C VAL A 162 10.16 21.15 22.92
N VAL A 163 11.46 20.84 22.86
CA VAL A 163 12.47 21.42 23.78
C VAL A 163 12.52 22.94 23.64
N LEU A 164 12.65 23.47 22.42
CA LEU A 164 12.71 24.92 22.18
C LEU A 164 11.48 25.65 22.72
N ASN A 165 10.28 25.08 22.50
CA ASN A 165 9.03 25.68 22.96
C ASN A 165 8.85 25.56 24.47
N GLN A 166 8.96 24.35 25.03
CA GLN A 166 8.57 24.10 26.43
C GLN A 166 9.67 24.45 27.44
N ALA A 167 10.94 24.24 27.09
CA ALA A 167 12.04 24.54 28.00
C ALA A 167 12.52 25.99 27.87
N PHE A 168 12.66 26.48 26.65
CA PHE A 168 13.23 27.80 26.38
C PHE A 168 12.18 28.88 26.07
N ASN A 169 10.89 28.52 26.05
CA ASN A 169 9.78 29.42 25.72
C ASN A 169 9.96 30.16 24.39
N TYR A 170 10.63 29.51 23.43
CA TYR A 170 10.86 30.05 22.11
C TYR A 170 9.61 29.87 21.25
N ASN A 171 9.19 30.91 20.53
CA ASN A 171 8.05 30.81 19.62
C ASN A 171 8.43 29.96 18.40
N VAL A 172 7.99 28.70 18.39
CA VAL A 172 8.25 27.76 17.31
C VAL A 172 7.28 27.88 16.13
N SER A 173 6.36 28.85 16.12
CA SER A 173 5.38 29.03 15.04
C SER A 173 6.04 29.20 13.67
N THR A 174 7.12 29.99 13.58
CA THR A 174 7.87 30.18 12.34
C THR A 174 8.55 28.89 11.86
N LEU A 175 9.11 28.11 12.79
CA LEU A 175 9.73 26.81 12.47
C LEU A 175 8.69 25.81 11.98
N LEU A 176 7.54 25.73 12.67
CA LEU A 176 6.44 24.85 12.31
C LEU A 176 5.84 25.24 10.95
N THR A 177 5.75 26.54 10.66
CA THR A 177 5.30 27.06 9.36
C THR A 177 6.26 26.62 8.25
N GLY A 178 7.58 26.78 8.43
CA GLY A 178 8.58 26.31 7.47
C GLY A 178 8.54 24.80 7.25
N LEU A 179 8.44 24.01 8.32
CA LEU A 179 8.30 22.56 8.26
C LEU A 179 7.02 22.11 7.56
N SER A 180 5.93 22.85 7.68
CA SER A 180 4.67 22.55 6.98
C SER A 180 4.83 22.67 5.46
N ILE A 181 5.57 23.68 4.98
CA ILE A 181 5.86 23.86 3.55
C ILE A 181 6.73 22.69 3.04
N VAL A 182 7.78 22.33 3.79
CA VAL A 182 8.62 21.17 3.45
C VAL A 182 7.81 19.87 3.47
N GLY A 183 6.95 19.70 4.47
CA GLY A 183 6.06 18.55 4.59
C GLY A 183 5.08 18.44 3.41
N ALA A 184 4.51 19.56 2.98
CA ALA A 184 3.65 19.62 1.80
C ALA A 184 4.41 19.25 0.52
N ALA A 185 5.65 19.74 0.35
CA ALA A 185 6.49 19.38 -0.79
C ALA A 185 6.81 17.87 -0.82
N VAL A 186 7.14 17.28 0.34
CA VAL A 186 7.35 15.83 0.47
C VAL A 186 6.07 15.05 0.16
N ALA A 187 4.91 15.50 0.68
CA ALA A 187 3.62 14.85 0.40
C ALA A 187 3.28 14.90 -1.09
N LEU A 188 3.55 16.03 -1.76
CA LEU A 188 3.34 16.18 -3.20
C LEU A 188 4.25 15.25 -4.00
N ALA A 189 5.52 15.11 -3.58
CA ALA A 189 6.47 14.18 -4.21
C ALA A 189 6.08 12.70 -4.01
N LEU A 190 5.47 12.36 -2.88
CA LEU A 190 5.02 10.99 -2.56
C LEU A 190 3.64 10.65 -3.11
N ARG A 191 2.90 11.62 -3.65
CA ARG A 191 1.51 11.48 -4.12
C ARG A 191 1.31 10.26 -5.01
N GLU A 192 2.16 10.08 -6.04
CA GLU A 192 2.02 8.96 -6.98
C GLU A 192 2.21 7.60 -6.31
N SER A 193 3.12 7.50 -5.33
CA SER A 193 3.35 6.26 -4.59
C SER A 193 2.15 5.91 -3.71
N LEU A 194 1.53 6.92 -3.09
CA LEU A 194 0.32 6.74 -2.28
C LEU A 194 -0.89 6.35 -3.15
N GLU A 195 -1.07 6.97 -4.31
CA GLU A 195 -2.15 6.62 -5.25
C GLU A 195 -2.04 5.16 -5.70
N ASN A 196 -0.84 4.66 -6.02
CA ASN A 196 -0.64 3.25 -6.36
C ASN A 196 -0.93 2.30 -5.17
N LEU A 197 -0.59 2.70 -3.95
CA LEU A 197 -0.90 1.93 -2.75
C LEU A 197 -2.41 1.83 -2.54
N ILE A 198 -3.12 2.96 -2.65
CA ILE A 198 -4.59 3.01 -2.56
C ILE A 198 -5.22 2.14 -3.64
N ALA A 199 -4.76 2.23 -4.89
CA ALA A 199 -5.24 1.39 -5.98
C ALA A 199 -5.03 -0.11 -5.71
N SER A 200 -3.93 -0.49 -5.04
CA SER A 200 -3.70 -1.88 -4.61
C SER A 200 -4.75 -2.36 -3.62
N PHE A 201 -5.16 -1.49 -2.68
CA PHE A 201 -6.26 -1.81 -1.75
C PHE A 201 -7.59 -1.97 -2.50
N VAL A 202 -7.90 -1.07 -3.44
CA VAL A 202 -9.11 -1.20 -4.28
C VAL A 202 -9.12 -2.53 -5.03
N ILE A 203 -8.01 -2.90 -5.68
CA ILE A 203 -7.88 -4.20 -6.37
C ILE A 203 -8.11 -5.37 -5.38
N PHE A 204 -7.59 -5.27 -4.16
CA PHE A 204 -7.71 -6.34 -3.17
C PHE A 204 -9.13 -6.50 -2.61
N PHE A 205 -9.82 -5.40 -2.36
CA PHE A 205 -11.16 -5.40 -1.76
C PHE A 205 -12.26 -5.62 -2.81
N ASP A 206 -12.23 -4.87 -3.91
CA ASP A 206 -13.29 -4.92 -4.94
C ASP A 206 -13.07 -6.05 -5.94
N LYS A 207 -11.82 -6.53 -6.07
CA LYS A 207 -11.42 -7.65 -6.94
C LYS A 207 -11.96 -7.54 -8.37
N PRO A 208 -11.75 -6.42 -9.09
CA PRO A 208 -12.12 -6.32 -10.51
C PRO A 208 -11.40 -7.36 -11.37
N PHE A 209 -10.23 -7.81 -10.90
CA PHE A 209 -9.49 -8.95 -11.42
C PHE A 209 -8.69 -9.61 -10.29
N THR A 210 -8.24 -10.84 -10.54
CA THR A 210 -7.42 -11.63 -9.63
C THR A 210 -6.21 -12.21 -10.34
N ALA A 211 -5.20 -12.66 -9.58
CA ALA A 211 -4.08 -13.38 -10.17
C ALA A 211 -4.59 -14.64 -10.89
N GLY A 212 -4.17 -14.83 -12.14
CA GLY A 212 -4.67 -15.86 -13.05
C GLY A 212 -5.68 -15.35 -14.10
N ASP A 213 -6.29 -14.18 -13.90
CA ASP A 213 -7.22 -13.61 -14.89
C ASP A 213 -6.46 -13.12 -16.13
N PHE A 214 -7.03 -13.36 -17.32
CA PHE A 214 -6.60 -12.73 -18.56
C PHE A 214 -7.32 -11.40 -18.69
N VAL A 215 -6.55 -10.32 -18.69
CA VAL A 215 -7.05 -8.95 -18.70
C VAL A 215 -6.52 -8.19 -19.90
N LYS A 216 -7.30 -7.22 -20.37
CA LYS A 216 -6.88 -6.22 -21.34
C LYS A 216 -7.06 -4.84 -20.74
N VAL A 217 -5.97 -4.08 -20.69
CA VAL A 217 -5.93 -2.72 -20.16
C VAL A 217 -5.11 -1.85 -21.12
N GLN A 218 -5.75 -0.83 -21.68
CA GLN A 218 -5.16 0.00 -22.75
C GLN A 218 -4.60 -0.86 -23.91
N THR A 219 -3.28 -0.80 -24.15
CA THR A 219 -2.58 -1.56 -25.19
C THR A 219 -2.01 -2.90 -24.69
N VAL A 220 -2.15 -3.20 -23.40
CA VAL A 220 -1.59 -4.41 -22.77
C VAL A 220 -2.67 -5.47 -22.65
N ALA A 221 -2.40 -6.68 -23.14
CA ALA A 221 -3.24 -7.85 -22.96
C ALA A 221 -2.40 -9.03 -22.47
N GLY A 222 -2.89 -9.74 -21.44
CA GLY A 222 -2.18 -10.89 -20.89
C GLY A 222 -2.76 -11.39 -19.58
N THR A 223 -2.12 -12.40 -19.02
CA THR A 223 -2.54 -13.01 -17.75
C THR A 223 -1.89 -12.29 -16.57
N VAL A 224 -2.68 -11.91 -15.58
CA VAL A 224 -2.18 -11.33 -14.33
C VAL A 224 -1.42 -12.40 -13.55
N GLU A 225 -0.12 -12.22 -13.37
CA GLU A 225 0.73 -13.21 -12.69
C GLU A 225 0.93 -12.84 -11.21
N ARG A 226 1.09 -11.55 -10.92
CA ARG A 226 1.25 -11.05 -9.54
C ARG A 226 0.71 -9.65 -9.39
N ILE A 227 -0.05 -9.43 -8.32
CA ILE A 227 -0.45 -8.09 -7.86
C ILE A 227 0.51 -7.71 -6.72
N GLY A 228 1.34 -6.70 -6.94
CA GLY A 228 2.24 -6.14 -5.95
C GLY A 228 1.65 -4.91 -5.26
N LEU A 229 2.44 -4.26 -4.40
CA LEU A 229 2.03 -3.07 -3.63
C LEU A 229 1.94 -1.78 -4.48
N ARG A 230 2.69 -1.70 -5.58
CA ARG A 230 2.69 -0.53 -6.48
C ARG A 230 2.25 -0.88 -7.89
N SER A 231 2.43 -2.13 -8.31
CA SER A 231 2.24 -2.54 -9.68
C SER A 231 1.77 -3.98 -9.80
N THR A 232 1.10 -4.25 -10.91
CA THR A 232 0.63 -5.57 -11.33
C THR A 232 1.54 -6.05 -12.47
N ARG A 233 2.02 -7.30 -12.37
CA ARG A 233 2.78 -7.96 -13.42
C ARG A 233 1.84 -8.79 -14.28
N ILE A 234 1.84 -8.49 -15.57
CA ILE A 234 1.03 -9.14 -16.60
C ILE A 234 1.97 -9.93 -17.52
N ARG A 235 1.68 -11.20 -17.74
CA ARG A 235 2.37 -12.06 -18.70
C ARG A 235 1.71 -11.94 -20.07
N THR A 236 2.43 -11.42 -21.06
CA THR A 236 1.92 -11.25 -22.42
C THR A 236 1.90 -12.56 -23.21
N ALA A 237 1.30 -12.55 -24.39
CA ALA A 237 1.33 -13.68 -25.33
C ALA A 237 2.77 -14.08 -25.68
N ASP A 238 3.68 -13.10 -25.82
CA ASP A 238 5.12 -13.29 -26.07
C ASP A 238 5.90 -13.83 -24.86
N LYS A 239 5.19 -14.20 -23.79
CA LYS A 239 5.75 -14.68 -22.52
C LYS A 239 6.66 -13.68 -21.80
N SER A 240 6.63 -12.41 -22.18
CA SER A 240 7.32 -11.32 -21.46
C SER A 240 6.47 -10.79 -20.30
N TYR A 241 7.10 -10.10 -19.35
CA TYR A 241 6.40 -9.38 -18.30
C TYR A 241 6.19 -7.92 -18.68
N VAL A 242 4.96 -7.45 -18.60
CA VAL A 242 4.64 -6.03 -18.57
C VAL A 242 4.27 -5.67 -17.13
N THR A 243 4.92 -4.65 -16.58
CA THR A 243 4.64 -4.14 -15.23
C THR A 243 3.80 -2.88 -15.36
N VAL A 244 2.55 -2.95 -14.89
CA VAL A 244 1.60 -1.83 -14.97
C VAL A 244 1.40 -1.25 -13.56
N PRO A 245 1.52 0.08 -13.36
CA PRO A 245 1.19 0.72 -12.10
C PRO A 245 -0.25 0.40 -11.67
N ASN A 246 -0.46 0.11 -10.39
CA ASN A 246 -1.79 -0.27 -9.89
C ASN A 246 -2.81 0.87 -10.06
N LYS A 247 -2.37 2.12 -9.94
CA LYS A 247 -3.21 3.29 -10.28
C LYS A 247 -3.76 3.16 -11.70
N GLN A 248 -2.91 2.84 -12.67
CA GLN A 248 -3.33 2.70 -14.07
C GLN A 248 -4.29 1.51 -14.28
N MET A 249 -4.14 0.43 -13.52
CA MET A 249 -5.07 -0.71 -13.56
C MET A 249 -6.48 -0.36 -13.08
N VAL A 250 -6.60 0.60 -12.16
CA VAL A 250 -7.88 1.03 -11.57
C VAL A 250 -8.49 2.20 -12.33
N ASP A 251 -7.69 3.18 -12.73
CA ASP A 251 -8.16 4.40 -13.39
C ASP A 251 -8.50 4.19 -14.87
N SER A 252 -8.00 3.12 -15.49
CA SER A 252 -8.24 2.82 -16.92
C SER A 252 -9.43 1.89 -17.10
N ILE A 253 -10.00 1.88 -18.32
CA ILE A 253 -10.94 0.84 -18.73
C ILE A 253 -10.20 -0.50 -18.76
N LEU A 254 -10.64 -1.43 -17.91
CA LEU A 254 -10.11 -2.78 -17.80
C LEU A 254 -11.18 -3.78 -18.26
N ASP A 255 -10.83 -4.59 -19.25
CA ASP A 255 -11.65 -5.71 -19.72
C ASP A 255 -11.11 -7.01 -19.12
N ASN A 256 -11.89 -7.63 -18.23
CA ASN A 256 -11.56 -8.92 -17.64
C ASN A 256 -12.15 -10.04 -18.50
N VAL A 257 -11.38 -10.46 -19.50
CA VAL A 257 -11.79 -11.49 -20.47
C VAL A 257 -12.06 -12.83 -19.78
N SER A 258 -11.39 -13.14 -18.67
CA SER A 258 -11.65 -14.34 -17.87
C SER A 258 -13.05 -14.38 -17.26
N ARG A 259 -13.73 -13.24 -17.11
CA ARG A 259 -15.07 -13.13 -16.53
C ARG A 259 -16.20 -13.13 -17.56
N ARG A 260 -15.90 -13.31 -18.85
CA ARG A 260 -16.92 -13.36 -19.91
C ARG A 260 -17.91 -14.51 -19.70
N SER A 261 -19.19 -14.29 -19.98
CA SER A 261 -20.24 -15.32 -19.95
C SER A 261 -20.23 -16.19 -21.19
N GLN A 262 -19.82 -15.63 -22.33
CA GLN A 262 -19.82 -16.28 -23.64
C GLN A 262 -18.66 -15.77 -24.50
N ILE A 263 -18.31 -16.53 -25.53
CA ILE A 263 -17.36 -16.15 -26.58
C ILE A 263 -18.14 -15.94 -27.87
N ARG A 264 -18.01 -14.75 -28.44
CA ARG A 264 -18.57 -14.40 -29.74
C ARG A 264 -17.62 -14.83 -30.86
N GLY A 265 -18.13 -15.62 -31.80
CA GLY A 265 -17.51 -15.91 -33.09
C GLY A 265 -18.20 -15.12 -34.19
N GLU A 266 -17.41 -14.52 -35.06
CA GLU A 266 -17.87 -13.72 -36.20
C GLU A 266 -17.15 -14.17 -37.48
N ILE A 267 -17.93 -14.35 -38.55
CA ILE A 267 -17.46 -14.64 -39.91
C ILE A 267 -18.26 -13.74 -40.87
N ASN A 268 -17.55 -12.96 -41.67
CA ASN A 268 -18.11 -12.13 -42.74
C ASN A 268 -17.79 -12.78 -44.08
N LEU A 269 -18.82 -13.25 -44.80
CA LEU A 269 -18.66 -13.84 -46.12
C LEU A 269 -19.02 -12.82 -47.20
N ASN A 270 -18.06 -12.55 -48.07
CA ASN A 270 -18.23 -11.70 -49.23
C ASN A 270 -18.45 -12.59 -50.46
N ILE A 271 -19.66 -12.60 -50.98
CA ILE A 271 -20.12 -13.47 -52.06
C ILE A 271 -20.24 -12.66 -53.36
N HIS A 272 -19.90 -13.26 -54.51
CA HIS A 272 -19.94 -12.60 -55.81
C HIS A 272 -21.36 -12.12 -56.17
N LEU A 273 -21.48 -10.96 -56.82
CA LEU A 273 -22.76 -10.33 -57.19
C LEU A 273 -23.59 -11.14 -58.20
N GLU A 274 -22.95 -12.04 -58.94
CA GLU A 274 -23.63 -12.96 -59.87
C GLU A 274 -24.34 -14.12 -59.15
N THR A 275 -24.20 -14.23 -57.83
CA THR A 275 -24.84 -15.31 -57.07
C THR A 275 -26.35 -15.07 -56.99
N SER A 276 -27.14 -16.04 -57.47
CA SER A 276 -28.60 -15.91 -57.44
C SER A 276 -29.16 -15.88 -56.02
N THR A 277 -30.27 -15.19 -55.82
CA THR A 277 -30.94 -15.06 -54.51
C THR A 277 -31.33 -16.42 -53.92
N VAL A 278 -31.66 -17.39 -54.78
CA VAL A 278 -31.97 -18.77 -54.38
C VAL A 278 -30.75 -19.43 -53.75
N LYS A 279 -29.57 -19.33 -54.39
CA LYS A 279 -28.31 -19.88 -53.87
C LYS A 279 -27.89 -19.19 -52.56
N ILE A 280 -28.09 -17.89 -52.43
CA ILE A 280 -27.81 -17.16 -51.17
C ILE A 280 -28.71 -17.66 -50.03
N ASN A 281 -30.01 -17.81 -50.28
CA ASN A 281 -30.94 -18.30 -49.27
C ASN A 281 -30.65 -19.76 -48.87
N GLU A 282 -30.27 -20.60 -49.83
CA GLU A 282 -29.86 -21.98 -49.58
C GLU A 282 -28.57 -22.05 -48.75
N LEU A 283 -27.57 -21.24 -49.07
CA LEU A 283 -26.33 -21.11 -48.29
C LEU A 283 -26.62 -20.69 -46.84
N VAL A 284 -27.40 -19.62 -46.64
CA VAL A 284 -27.79 -19.14 -45.31
C VAL A 284 -28.52 -20.23 -44.52
N THR A 285 -29.44 -20.95 -45.16
CA THR A 285 -30.22 -22.01 -44.51
C THR A 285 -29.36 -23.22 -44.14
N GLU A 286 -28.44 -23.64 -45.01
CA GLU A 286 -27.52 -24.74 -44.74
C GLU A 286 -26.58 -24.40 -43.58
N ILE A 287 -26.00 -23.20 -43.58
CA ILE A 287 -25.11 -22.74 -42.50
C ILE A 287 -25.88 -22.72 -41.17
N LYS A 288 -27.10 -22.17 -41.15
CA LYS A 288 -27.95 -22.21 -39.93
C LYS A 288 -28.15 -23.63 -39.42
N ARG A 289 -28.47 -24.56 -40.34
CA ARG A 289 -28.71 -25.96 -39.97
C ARG A 289 -27.45 -26.58 -39.38
N TYR A 290 -26.30 -26.38 -40.01
CA TYR A 290 -25.03 -26.93 -39.53
C TYR A 290 -24.62 -26.36 -38.18
N LEU A 291 -24.72 -25.04 -37.97
CA LEU A 291 -24.40 -24.42 -36.68
C LEU A 291 -25.31 -24.95 -35.55
N SER A 292 -26.58 -25.27 -35.83
CA SER A 292 -27.47 -25.94 -34.88
C SER A 292 -27.05 -27.37 -34.53
N THR A 293 -26.20 -28.02 -35.33
CA THR A 293 -25.68 -29.37 -35.01
C THR A 293 -24.50 -29.34 -34.06
N ILE A 294 -23.85 -28.17 -33.85
CA ILE A 294 -22.67 -28.03 -33.00
C ILE A 294 -23.11 -27.83 -31.55
N PRO A 295 -22.87 -28.80 -30.63
CA PRO A 295 -23.40 -28.74 -29.26
C PRO A 295 -22.91 -27.53 -28.45
N GLU A 296 -21.71 -27.02 -28.75
CA GLU A 296 -21.12 -25.89 -28.03
C GLU A 296 -21.73 -24.53 -28.42
N ILE A 297 -22.50 -24.44 -29.50
CA ILE A 297 -23.14 -23.19 -29.93
C ILE A 297 -24.45 -22.99 -29.17
N GLN A 298 -24.52 -21.92 -28.38
CA GLN A 298 -25.68 -21.58 -27.56
C GLN A 298 -26.68 -20.69 -28.30
N SER A 299 -26.19 -19.77 -29.12
CA SER A 299 -26.99 -18.93 -29.99
C SER A 299 -26.25 -18.65 -31.28
N GLN A 300 -27.00 -18.46 -32.35
CA GLN A 300 -26.46 -18.14 -33.67
C GLN A 300 -27.37 -17.17 -34.41
N ASN A 301 -26.74 -16.38 -35.27
CA ASN A 301 -27.42 -15.48 -36.18
C ASN A 301 -26.70 -15.56 -37.54
N VAL A 302 -27.43 -15.94 -38.57
CA VAL A 302 -26.92 -16.03 -39.94
C VAL A 302 -27.85 -15.23 -40.83
N LEU A 303 -27.35 -14.16 -41.40
CA LEU A 303 -28.16 -13.20 -42.12
C LEU A 303 -27.47 -12.84 -43.43
N PHE A 304 -28.27 -12.73 -44.49
CA PHE A 304 -27.88 -11.88 -45.60
C PHE A 304 -27.97 -10.42 -45.11
N ASN A 305 -26.82 -9.80 -44.88
CA ASN A 305 -26.70 -8.59 -44.09
C ASN A 305 -26.72 -7.32 -44.95
N ASP A 306 -26.03 -7.34 -46.10
CA ASP A 306 -25.80 -6.12 -46.88
C ASP A 306 -25.50 -6.43 -48.37
N ILE A 307 -25.75 -5.43 -49.24
CA ILE A 307 -25.41 -5.45 -50.67
C ILE A 307 -24.39 -4.33 -50.92
N ARG A 308 -23.18 -4.70 -51.33
CA ARG A 308 -22.09 -3.75 -51.62
C ARG A 308 -21.72 -3.76 -53.09
N VAL A 309 -20.96 -2.74 -53.52
CA VAL A 309 -20.55 -2.52 -54.92
C VAL A 309 -19.86 -3.73 -55.56
N GLN A 310 -19.18 -4.57 -54.77
CA GLN A 310 -18.44 -5.73 -55.28
C GLN A 310 -18.84 -7.05 -54.64
N ALA A 311 -19.78 -7.05 -53.69
CA ALA A 311 -20.12 -8.26 -52.94
C ALA A 311 -21.48 -8.21 -52.26
N TYR A 312 -22.11 -9.38 -52.18
CA TYR A 312 -23.17 -9.71 -51.24
C TYR A 312 -22.56 -10.14 -49.90
N ILE A 313 -23.02 -9.56 -48.79
CA ILE A 313 -22.46 -9.83 -47.46
C ILE A 313 -23.38 -10.77 -46.69
N VAL A 314 -22.88 -11.95 -46.35
CA VAL A 314 -23.53 -12.86 -45.41
C VAL A 314 -22.79 -12.78 -44.08
N PHE A 315 -23.49 -12.32 -43.05
CA PHE A 315 -23.00 -12.18 -41.69
C PHE A 315 -23.35 -13.43 -40.88
N ILE A 316 -22.34 -14.06 -40.30
CA ILE A 316 -22.48 -15.23 -39.43
C ILE A 316 -21.92 -14.88 -38.06
N GLU A 317 -22.77 -14.97 -37.05
CA GLU A 317 -22.44 -14.77 -35.66
C GLU A 317 -22.89 -15.97 -34.85
N PHE A 318 -22.06 -16.41 -33.90
CA PHE A 318 -22.42 -17.47 -32.97
C PHE A 318 -21.77 -17.24 -31.61
N PHE A 319 -22.41 -17.72 -30.55
CA PHE A 319 -21.90 -17.65 -29.19
C PHE A 319 -21.65 -19.05 -28.63
N THR A 320 -20.51 -19.23 -27.98
CA THR A 320 -20.15 -20.45 -27.25
C THR A 320 -19.99 -20.13 -25.76
N PRO A 321 -20.10 -21.10 -24.85
CA PRO A 321 -19.71 -20.90 -23.46
C PRO A 321 -18.21 -20.57 -23.36
N PRO A 322 -17.69 -20.12 -22.20
CA PRO A 322 -16.28 -19.78 -22.01
C PRO A 322 -15.38 -21.03 -22.06
N ILE A 323 -15.12 -21.52 -23.27
CA ILE A 323 -14.28 -22.68 -23.55
C ILE A 323 -12.82 -22.27 -23.77
N ALA A 324 -11.93 -23.27 -23.74
CA ALA A 324 -10.53 -23.07 -24.05
C ALA A 324 -10.34 -22.50 -25.47
N TRP A 325 -9.38 -21.58 -25.64
CA TRP A 325 -9.16 -20.90 -26.92
C TRP A 325 -8.86 -21.86 -28.08
N GLY A 326 -8.14 -22.96 -27.82
CA GLY A 326 -7.90 -24.01 -28.81
C GLY A 326 -9.17 -24.68 -29.32
N LEU A 327 -10.14 -24.97 -28.43
CA LEU A 327 -11.42 -25.57 -28.83
C LEU A 327 -12.28 -24.57 -29.61
N PHE A 328 -12.32 -23.32 -29.17
CA PHE A 328 -13.04 -22.26 -29.89
C PHE A 328 -12.50 -22.07 -31.32
N THR A 329 -11.17 -22.08 -31.48
CA THR A 329 -10.53 -21.96 -32.80
C THR A 329 -10.76 -23.19 -33.68
N ASP A 330 -10.79 -24.40 -33.11
CA ASP A 330 -11.17 -25.62 -33.84
C ASP A 330 -12.65 -25.58 -34.30
N ILE A 331 -13.58 -25.16 -33.42
CA ILE A 331 -14.99 -24.92 -33.81
C ILE A 331 -15.05 -23.94 -34.99
N LYS A 332 -14.36 -22.80 -34.90
CA LYS A 332 -14.33 -21.80 -35.98
C LYS A 332 -13.75 -22.37 -37.28
N GLN A 333 -12.70 -23.19 -37.19
CA GLN A 333 -12.11 -23.87 -38.33
C GLN A 333 -13.09 -24.84 -39.00
N ARG A 334 -13.77 -25.69 -38.22
CA ARG A 334 -14.80 -26.62 -38.73
C ARG A 334 -15.94 -25.90 -39.43
N ILE A 335 -16.39 -24.76 -38.87
CA ILE A 335 -17.40 -23.90 -39.48
C ILE A 335 -16.91 -23.34 -40.81
N ASN A 336 -15.69 -22.79 -40.86
CA ASN A 336 -15.11 -22.27 -42.10
C ASN A 336 -15.02 -23.33 -43.20
N PHE A 337 -14.55 -24.55 -42.88
CA PHE A 337 -14.50 -25.64 -43.86
C PHE A 337 -15.89 -26.05 -44.36
N HIS A 338 -16.88 -26.13 -43.47
CA HIS A 338 -18.24 -26.45 -43.87
C HIS A 338 -18.86 -25.38 -44.77
N ILE A 339 -18.59 -24.09 -44.49
CA ILE A 339 -19.00 -22.98 -45.35
C ILE A 339 -18.39 -23.15 -46.75
N LEU A 340 -17.08 -23.38 -46.85
CA LEU A 340 -16.40 -23.56 -48.14
C LEU A 340 -16.98 -24.73 -48.93
N GLN A 341 -17.18 -25.89 -48.29
CA GLN A 341 -17.79 -27.06 -48.92
C GLN A 341 -19.22 -26.77 -49.41
N THR A 342 -20.00 -26.01 -48.64
CA THR A 342 -21.35 -25.63 -49.03
C THR A 342 -21.34 -24.67 -50.22
N MET A 343 -20.41 -23.71 -50.23
CA MET A 343 -20.22 -22.79 -51.35
C MET A 343 -19.81 -23.52 -52.62
N ASP A 344 -18.87 -24.47 -52.53
CA ASP A 344 -18.43 -25.28 -53.67
C ASP A 344 -19.59 -26.10 -54.25
N ARG A 345 -20.38 -26.76 -53.39
CA ARG A 345 -21.57 -27.53 -53.79
C ARG A 345 -22.62 -26.68 -54.50
N LEU A 346 -22.81 -25.43 -54.05
CA LEU A 346 -23.76 -24.49 -54.64
C LEU A 346 -23.16 -23.65 -55.79
N GLU A 347 -21.89 -23.88 -56.13
CA GLU A 347 -21.12 -23.11 -57.10
C GLU A 347 -21.12 -21.60 -56.82
N ILE A 348 -21.05 -21.24 -55.53
CA ILE A 348 -21.01 -19.85 -55.08
C ILE A 348 -19.55 -19.42 -54.99
N LYS A 349 -19.20 -18.34 -55.70
CA LYS A 349 -17.84 -17.79 -55.67
C LYS A 349 -17.69 -16.73 -54.60
N ILE A 350 -16.53 -16.71 -53.94
CA ILE A 350 -16.11 -15.59 -53.08
C ILE A 350 -15.89 -14.38 -53.98
N ALA A 351 -16.34 -13.20 -53.54
CA ALA A 351 -16.01 -11.96 -54.21
C ALA A 351 -14.50 -11.68 -54.08
N SER A 352 -13.79 -11.64 -55.20
CA SER A 352 -12.42 -11.13 -55.23
C SER A 352 -12.42 -9.61 -55.11
N GLU A 353 -11.44 -9.01 -54.42
CA GLU A 353 -11.18 -7.58 -54.57
C GLU A 353 -10.98 -7.27 -56.05
N GLY A 354 -11.93 -6.54 -56.66
CA GLY A 354 -11.91 -6.25 -58.08
C GLY A 354 -10.77 -5.29 -58.41
N LYS A 355 -9.69 -5.79 -59.02
CA LYS A 355 -8.96 -5.01 -60.02
C LYS A 355 -9.85 -4.99 -61.26
N ASP A 356 -10.66 -3.94 -61.40
CA ASP A 356 -11.08 -3.33 -62.67
C ASP A 356 -12.29 -2.43 -62.41
N LEU A 357 -11.97 -1.18 -62.06
CA LEU A 357 -12.85 -0.05 -62.29
C LEU A 357 -12.66 0.38 -63.75
N ALA A 358 -13.40 -0.23 -64.67
CA ALA A 358 -13.68 0.41 -65.95
C ALA A 358 -14.76 1.48 -65.69
N ILE A 359 -14.33 2.67 -65.28
CA ILE A 359 -15.14 3.86 -65.50
C ILE A 359 -15.09 4.11 -67.00
N LEU A 360 -16.17 3.78 -67.70
CA LEU A 360 -16.45 4.34 -69.02
C LEU A 360 -17.56 5.40 -68.86
N PRO A 361 -17.49 6.47 -69.69
CA PRO A 361 -17.95 7.82 -69.38
C PRO A 361 -19.45 7.99 -69.16
#